data_AF-A0A9E4ZP35-F1
#
_entry.id   AF-A0A9E4ZP35-F1
#
_cell.length_a   1.000
_cell.length_b   1.000
_cell.length_c   1.000
_cell.angle_alpha   90.00
_cell.angle_beta   90.00
_cell.angle_gamma   90.00
#
_symmetry.space_group_name_H-M   'P 1'
#
loop_
_entity.id
_entity.type
_entity.pdbx_description
1 polymer ?
#
loop_
_entity_poly.entity_id
_entity_poly.type
_entity_poly.pdbx_seq_one_letter_code
_entity_poly.pdbx_strand_id
1 'polypeptide(L)'
;MSQNTPYRGAFLLIVAAAVLLAVAALTGRGDITTATVVLAGTGCFVAGVFLLALHKGEPIDPEIAALLPAQGTVTIATLCADLGVQGDGWFVPEGETVIEIVPVGETLPAATDDDYSYITAEGAAAVRLVPACAPLLARLKEKHALEIPVEEDALLACIVEVCDDLLEVAEKTEARRDGENIVVTLAGYRLMPGCRAVRAASPKCCTMIGCPVCSLLAVIAALGTGQPTTIEHVAVDEKKGMLRVILTGPAPRGADPGNSR
;
A
#
# COMPACT_ATOMS: atom_id res chain seq x y z
N MET A 1 21.58 -2.43 -6.74
CA MET A 1 22.66 -1.90 -5.88
C MET A 1 22.85 -2.83 -4.69
N SER A 2 24.09 -2.96 -4.16
CA SER A 2 24.47 -3.90 -3.09
C SER A 2 23.54 -3.81 -1.87
N GLN A 3 22.79 -4.88 -1.60
CA GLN A 3 22.01 -5.07 -0.37
C GLN A 3 22.96 -5.06 0.84
N ASN A 4 23.16 -3.88 1.43
CA ASN A 4 23.84 -3.69 2.70
C ASN A 4 22.82 -3.90 3.82
N THR A 5 22.43 -5.17 4.01
CA THR A 5 21.51 -5.53 5.08
C THR A 5 22.19 -5.26 6.42
N PRO A 6 21.57 -4.55 7.38
CA PRO A 6 22.15 -4.30 8.70
C PRO A 6 22.53 -5.58 9.45
N TYR A 7 21.94 -6.74 9.11
CA TYR A 7 22.40 -8.06 9.53
C TYR A 7 23.85 -8.36 9.17
N ARG A 8 24.31 -7.98 7.96
CA ARG A 8 25.71 -8.13 7.55
C ARG A 8 26.62 -7.23 8.38
N GLY A 9 26.23 -5.98 8.59
CA GLY A 9 26.99 -5.05 9.44
C GLY A 9 27.13 -5.57 10.88
N ALA A 10 26.03 -6.04 11.46
CA ALA A 10 26.02 -6.59 12.81
C ALA A 10 26.83 -7.89 12.92
N PHE A 11 26.73 -8.78 11.93
CA PHE A 11 27.52 -10.01 11.86
C PHE A 11 29.02 -9.71 11.75
N LEU A 12 29.41 -8.77 10.88
CA LEU A 12 30.81 -8.34 10.74
C LEU A 12 31.37 -7.76 12.04
N LEU A 13 30.57 -7.00 12.79
CA LEU A 13 30.97 -6.47 14.10
C LEU A 13 31.20 -7.58 15.13
N ILE A 14 30.36 -8.62 15.15
CA ILE A 14 30.53 -9.77 16.04
C ILE A 14 31.78 -10.58 15.66
N VAL A 15 32.01 -10.80 14.36
CA VAL A 15 33.23 -11.47 13.88
C VAL A 15 34.47 -10.66 14.23
N ALA A 16 34.45 -9.35 14.01
CA ALA A 16 35.55 -8.46 14.38
C ALA A 16 35.84 -8.49 15.89
N ALA A 17 34.80 -8.52 16.72
CA ALA A 17 34.93 -8.67 18.16
C ALA A 17 35.63 -9.98 18.54
N ALA A 18 35.21 -11.10 17.96
CA ALA A 18 35.81 -12.41 18.21
C ALA A 18 37.30 -12.43 17.82
N VAL A 19 37.65 -11.84 16.68
CA VAL A 19 39.05 -11.73 16.22
C VAL A 19 39.87 -10.87 17.18
N LEU A 20 39.37 -9.69 17.57
CA LEU A 20 40.09 -8.79 18.50
C LEU A 20 40.31 -9.45 19.87
N LEU A 21 39.30 -10.13 20.42
CA LEU A 21 39.41 -10.83 21.69
C LEU A 21 40.36 -12.04 21.60
N ALA A 22 40.37 -12.76 20.49
CA ALA A 22 41.33 -13.84 20.26
C ALA A 22 42.77 -13.31 20.18
N VAL A 23 43.00 -12.19 19.48
CA VAL A 23 44.32 -11.54 19.42
C VAL A 23 44.76 -11.12 20.82
N ALA A 24 43.90 -10.50 21.61
CA ALA A 24 44.21 -10.12 23.00
C ALA A 24 44.56 -11.33 23.89
N ALA A 25 43.84 -12.44 23.74
CA ALA A 25 44.09 -13.66 24.50
C ALA A 25 45.42 -14.33 24.11
N LEU A 26 45.76 -14.35 22.81
CA LEU A 26 46.99 -14.97 22.30
C LEU A 26 48.24 -14.13 22.57
N THR A 27 48.13 -12.80 22.58
CA THR A 27 49.28 -11.93 22.85
C THR A 27 49.65 -11.91 24.33
N GLY A 28 48.70 -12.12 25.25
CA GLY A 28 48.95 -12.37 26.67
C GLY A 28 49.72 -11.27 27.41
N ARG A 29 49.87 -10.08 26.80
CA ARG A 29 50.59 -8.94 27.37
C ARG A 29 49.63 -8.20 28.27
N GLY A 30 49.78 -8.25 29.59
CA GLY A 30 48.96 -7.50 30.55
C GLY A 30 49.18 -5.98 30.51
N ASP A 31 49.36 -5.38 29.33
CA ASP A 31 49.67 -3.97 29.11
C ASP A 31 48.44 -3.17 28.63
N ILE A 32 48.61 -1.84 28.52
CA ILE A 32 47.57 -0.90 28.07
C ILE A 32 47.11 -1.21 26.64
N THR A 33 47.96 -1.82 25.81
CA THR A 33 47.60 -2.14 24.43
C THR A 33 46.58 -3.29 24.37
N THR A 34 46.79 -4.34 25.15
CA THR A 34 45.82 -5.46 25.27
C THR A 34 44.50 -4.99 25.87
N ALA A 35 44.53 -4.10 26.88
CA ALA A 35 43.32 -3.52 27.44
C ALA A 35 42.50 -2.74 26.39
N THR A 36 43.17 -2.00 25.49
CA THR A 36 42.52 -1.25 24.41
C THR A 36 41.87 -2.18 23.39
N VAL A 37 42.54 -3.28 23.02
CA VAL A 37 41.99 -4.29 22.10
C VAL A 37 40.77 -4.99 22.71
N VAL A 38 40.80 -5.30 24.01
CA VAL A 38 39.66 -5.89 24.72
C VAL A 38 38.47 -4.93 24.74
N LEU A 39 38.69 -3.64 25.01
CA LEU A 39 37.65 -2.63 24.99
C LEU A 39 37.04 -2.46 23.59
N ALA A 40 37.89 -2.41 22.55
CA ALA A 40 37.43 -2.33 21.16
C ALA A 40 36.61 -3.57 20.77
N GLY A 41 37.09 -4.77 21.09
CA GLY A 41 36.37 -6.03 20.84
C GLY A 41 35.02 -6.08 21.56
N THR A 42 34.99 -5.69 22.83
CA THR A 42 33.74 -5.62 23.62
C THR A 42 32.78 -4.59 23.01
N GLY A 43 33.27 -3.41 22.60
CA GLY A 43 32.48 -2.39 21.93
C GLY A 43 31.87 -2.87 20.62
N CYS A 44 32.65 -3.55 19.77
CA CYS A 44 32.15 -4.17 18.54
C CYS A 44 31.09 -5.23 18.83
N PHE A 45 31.31 -6.08 19.84
CA PHE A 45 30.35 -7.12 20.22
C PHE A 45 29.02 -6.51 20.67
N VAL A 46 29.07 -5.55 21.59
CA VAL A 46 27.89 -4.85 22.10
C VAL A 46 27.16 -4.16 20.95
N ALA A 47 27.86 -3.38 20.11
CA ALA A 47 27.25 -2.73 18.95
C ALA A 47 26.59 -3.72 17.99
N GLY A 48 27.23 -4.85 17.68
CA GLY A 48 26.67 -5.90 16.83
C GLY A 48 25.40 -6.52 17.44
N VAL A 49 25.43 -6.86 18.72
CA VAL A 49 24.25 -7.40 19.43
C VAL A 49 23.12 -6.37 19.47
N PHE A 50 23.42 -5.10 19.77
CA PHE A 50 22.42 -4.04 19.76
C PHE A 50 21.78 -3.86 18.39
N LEU A 51 22.56 -3.87 17.31
CA LEU A 51 22.02 -3.81 15.95
C LEU A 51 21.11 -5.00 15.66
N LEU A 52 21.49 -6.22 16.02
CA LEU A 52 20.61 -7.40 15.85
C LEU A 52 19.35 -7.33 16.71
N ALA A 53 19.47 -6.88 17.95
CA ALA A 53 18.35 -6.83 18.90
C ALA A 53 17.36 -5.71 18.58
N LEU A 54 17.83 -4.59 18.05
CA LEU A 54 17.00 -3.44 17.69
C LEU A 54 16.49 -3.47 16.25
N HIS A 55 17.11 -4.26 15.37
CA HIS A 55 16.65 -4.38 13.99
C HIS A 55 15.37 -5.20 13.91
N LYS A 56 14.26 -4.53 13.59
CA LYS A 56 12.92 -5.11 13.45
C LYS A 56 12.54 -5.38 11.98
N GLY A 57 13.54 -5.51 11.11
CA GLY A 57 13.38 -5.54 9.66
C GLY A 57 13.66 -4.17 9.04
N GLU A 58 13.69 -4.13 7.70
CA GLU A 58 13.76 -2.87 6.97
C GLU A 58 12.49 -2.06 7.26
N PRO A 59 12.58 -0.78 7.67
CA PRO A 59 11.42 0.07 7.84
C PRO A 59 10.88 0.51 6.47
N ILE A 60 9.57 0.73 6.38
CA ILE A 60 8.99 1.48 5.24
C ILE A 60 9.41 2.95 5.42
N ASP A 61 9.59 3.68 4.31
CA ASP A 61 9.81 5.13 4.35
C ASP A 61 8.78 5.79 5.31
N PRO A 62 9.22 6.46 6.38
CA PRO A 62 8.32 7.09 7.34
C PRO A 62 7.34 8.09 6.69
N GLU A 63 7.75 8.75 5.60
CA GLU A 63 6.87 9.65 4.84
C GLU A 63 5.72 8.88 4.19
N ILE A 64 6.00 7.71 3.62
CA ILE A 64 4.99 6.82 3.02
C ILE A 64 4.10 6.25 4.13
N ALA A 65 4.69 5.76 5.22
CA ALA A 65 3.95 5.17 6.34
C ALA A 65 2.92 6.15 6.95
N ALA A 66 3.26 7.44 7.01
CA ALA A 66 2.35 8.49 7.50
C ALA A 66 1.10 8.69 6.62
N LEU A 67 1.16 8.30 5.35
CA LEU A 67 0.06 8.42 4.37
C LEU A 67 -0.82 7.17 4.28
N LEU A 68 -0.59 6.18 5.16
CA LEU A 68 -1.30 4.90 5.16
C LEU A 68 -2.23 4.69 6.38
N PRO A 69 -3.10 5.66 6.76
CA PRO A 69 -3.91 5.52 7.96
C PRO A 69 -5.07 4.53 7.76
N ALA A 70 -5.06 3.43 8.52
CA ALA A 70 -6.18 2.48 8.56
C ALA A 70 -7.46 3.09 9.15
N GLN A 71 -7.32 3.97 10.15
CA GLN A 71 -8.46 4.57 10.85
C GLN A 71 -9.33 5.43 9.92
N GLY A 72 -8.72 6.20 9.01
CA GLY A 72 -9.45 7.05 8.07
C GLY A 72 -10.41 6.25 7.18
N THR A 73 -9.91 5.15 6.61
CA THR A 73 -10.72 4.21 5.82
C THR A 73 -11.90 3.65 6.61
N VAL A 74 -11.65 3.24 7.87
CA VAL A 74 -12.71 2.70 8.74
C VAL A 74 -13.75 3.77 9.05
N THR A 75 -13.34 4.97 9.45
CA THR A 75 -14.24 6.07 9.78
C THR A 75 -15.15 6.45 8.60
N ILE A 76 -14.59 6.58 7.40
CA ILE A 76 -15.37 6.94 6.21
C ILE A 76 -16.36 5.81 5.87
N ALA A 77 -15.93 4.55 5.92
CA ALA A 77 -16.80 3.41 5.66
C ALA A 77 -17.97 3.34 6.67
N THR A 78 -17.68 3.55 7.96
CA THR A 78 -18.71 3.60 9.00
C THR A 78 -19.69 4.75 8.77
N LEU A 79 -19.20 5.95 8.44
CA LEU A 79 -20.07 7.09 8.11
C LEU A 79 -20.96 6.81 6.91
N CYS A 80 -20.43 6.20 5.85
CA CYS A 80 -21.23 5.80 4.68
C CYS A 80 -22.32 4.79 5.09
N ALA A 81 -21.96 3.78 5.87
CA ALA A 81 -22.90 2.78 6.36
C ALA A 81 -24.00 3.38 7.26
N ASP A 82 -23.64 4.33 8.14
CA ASP A 82 -24.57 5.04 9.02
C ASP A 82 -25.56 5.93 8.22
N LEU A 83 -25.14 6.43 7.06
CA LEU A 83 -26.00 7.12 6.08
C LEU A 83 -26.86 6.17 5.23
N GLY A 84 -26.74 4.85 5.45
CA GLY A 84 -27.45 3.82 4.68
C GLY A 84 -26.80 3.48 3.33
N VAL A 85 -25.60 3.99 3.06
CA VAL A 85 -24.86 3.73 1.82
C VAL A 85 -24.06 2.44 1.98
N GLN A 86 -24.38 1.43 1.17
CA GLN A 86 -23.83 0.07 1.32
C GLN A 86 -23.15 -0.48 0.05
N GLY A 87 -23.09 0.32 -1.02
CA GLY A 87 -22.45 -0.07 -2.28
C GLY A 87 -20.94 -0.28 -2.17
N ASP A 88 -20.36 -0.84 -3.23
CA ASP A 88 -18.91 -0.87 -3.41
C ASP A 88 -18.41 0.44 -4.00
N GLY A 89 -17.19 0.84 -3.64
CA GLY A 89 -16.57 2.05 -4.13
C GLY A 89 -16.18 1.91 -5.60
N TRP A 90 -16.51 2.92 -6.38
CA TRP A 90 -16.12 3.04 -7.78
C TRP A 90 -15.16 4.21 -7.95
N PHE A 91 -13.99 3.89 -8.50
CA PHE A 91 -12.93 4.83 -8.83
C PHE A 91 -13.16 5.31 -10.25
N VAL A 92 -13.67 6.54 -10.39
CA VAL A 92 -14.09 7.14 -11.66
C VAL A 92 -13.04 8.16 -12.12
N PRO A 93 -12.42 7.98 -13.29
CA PRO A 93 -11.44 8.93 -13.80
C PRO A 93 -12.09 10.23 -14.28
N GLU A 94 -11.58 11.36 -13.81
CA GLU A 94 -11.91 12.73 -14.23
C GLU A 94 -10.62 13.40 -14.74
N GLY A 95 -10.32 13.16 -16.02
CA GLY A 95 -9.06 13.60 -16.64
C GLY A 95 -7.86 12.89 -16.02
N GLU A 96 -6.95 13.64 -15.40
CA GLU A 96 -5.76 13.10 -14.71
C GLU A 96 -6.00 12.80 -13.22
N THR A 97 -7.22 13.00 -12.75
CA THR A 97 -7.63 12.74 -11.36
C THR A 97 -8.65 11.62 -11.31
N VAL A 98 -8.87 11.07 -10.11
CA VAL A 98 -9.88 10.05 -9.88
C VAL A 98 -10.69 10.47 -8.66
N ILE A 99 -12.00 10.35 -8.79
CA ILE A 99 -12.93 10.48 -7.69
C ILE A 99 -13.41 9.09 -7.29
N GLU A 100 -13.84 8.96 -6.04
CA GLU A 100 -14.46 7.74 -5.54
C GLU A 100 -15.96 7.98 -5.34
N ILE A 101 -16.78 7.10 -5.88
CA ILE A 101 -18.23 7.13 -5.77
C ILE A 101 -18.68 5.86 -5.06
N VAL A 102 -19.38 6.02 -3.93
CA VAL A 102 -20.02 4.92 -3.20
C VAL A 102 -21.54 5.02 -3.39
N PRO A 103 -22.15 4.22 -4.26
CA PRO A 103 -23.57 4.32 -4.54
C PRO A 103 -24.42 3.73 -3.41
N VAL A 104 -25.62 4.28 -3.21
CA VAL A 104 -26.65 3.68 -2.35
C VAL A 104 -27.25 2.43 -3.00
N GLY A 105 -27.38 2.45 -4.34
CA GLY A 105 -27.87 1.34 -5.16
C GLY A 105 -26.78 0.67 -6.00
N GLU A 106 -27.19 -0.06 -7.03
CA GLU A 106 -26.27 -0.81 -7.92
C GLU A 106 -25.73 0.01 -9.10
N THR A 107 -26.33 1.17 -9.37
CA THR A 107 -25.99 2.01 -10.52
C THR A 107 -25.21 3.23 -10.12
N LEU A 108 -24.19 3.57 -10.92
CA LEU A 108 -23.49 4.85 -10.78
C LEU A 108 -24.35 6.02 -11.27
N PRO A 109 -24.24 7.20 -10.62
CA PRO A 109 -24.83 8.44 -11.13
C PRO A 109 -24.27 8.82 -12.50
N ALA A 110 -25.13 9.28 -13.40
CA ALA A 110 -24.72 9.77 -14.71
C ALA A 110 -23.94 11.10 -14.64
N ALA A 111 -24.24 11.92 -13.62
CA ALA A 111 -23.52 13.14 -13.29
C ALA A 111 -22.88 12.98 -11.91
N THR A 112 -21.56 13.14 -11.85
CA THR A 112 -20.75 13.11 -10.62
C THR A 112 -20.33 14.50 -10.15
N ASP A 113 -20.72 15.54 -10.90
CA ASP A 113 -20.37 16.93 -10.65
C ASP A 113 -21.44 17.56 -9.75
N ASP A 114 -21.13 17.65 -8.46
CA ASP A 114 -21.95 18.31 -7.44
C ASP A 114 -21.01 19.00 -6.44
N ASP A 115 -21.42 20.16 -5.93
CA ASP A 115 -20.67 20.95 -4.94
C ASP A 115 -20.62 20.22 -3.57
N TYR A 116 -21.40 19.16 -3.40
CA TYR A 116 -21.55 18.40 -2.17
C TYR A 116 -20.99 16.97 -2.27
N SER A 117 -20.56 16.43 -1.13
CA SER A 117 -20.12 15.03 -1.01
C SER A 117 -21.26 14.01 -1.08
N TYR A 118 -22.53 14.43 -1.04
CA TYR A 118 -23.69 13.53 -1.13
C TYR A 118 -24.54 13.91 -2.34
N ILE A 119 -24.56 13.01 -3.33
CA ILE A 119 -25.33 13.14 -4.57
C ILE A 119 -26.76 12.71 -4.28
N THR A 120 -27.72 13.58 -4.57
CA THR A 120 -29.16 13.38 -4.28
C THR A 120 -30.02 13.08 -5.51
N ALA A 121 -29.39 12.71 -6.63
CA ALA A 121 -30.09 12.37 -7.86
C ALA A 121 -31.08 11.20 -7.66
N GLU A 122 -32.29 11.34 -8.22
CA GLU A 122 -33.36 10.35 -8.08
C GLU A 122 -32.93 9.00 -8.67
N GLY A 123 -32.94 7.94 -7.84
CA GLY A 123 -32.48 6.60 -8.23
C GLY A 123 -30.96 6.44 -8.36
N ALA A 124 -30.17 7.49 -8.08
CA ALA A 124 -28.73 7.50 -8.22
C ALA A 124 -28.05 8.21 -7.04
N ALA A 125 -28.59 8.05 -5.83
CA ALA A 125 -27.98 8.62 -4.63
C ALA A 125 -26.62 7.94 -4.37
N ALA A 126 -25.60 8.73 -4.04
CA ALA A 126 -24.26 8.24 -3.82
C ALA A 126 -23.43 9.19 -2.95
N VAL A 127 -22.36 8.69 -2.34
CA VAL A 127 -21.36 9.50 -1.67
C VAL A 127 -20.19 9.72 -2.62
N ARG A 128 -19.82 10.97 -2.86
CA ARG A 128 -18.62 11.37 -3.59
C ARG A 128 -17.50 11.68 -2.61
N LEU A 129 -16.37 11.00 -2.82
CA LEU A 129 -15.19 11.05 -1.97
C LEU A 129 -13.94 11.31 -2.81
N VAL A 130 -12.92 11.82 -2.13
CA VAL A 130 -11.55 11.76 -2.63
C VAL A 130 -11.00 10.38 -2.24
N PRO A 131 -10.42 9.60 -3.18
CA PRO A 131 -9.85 8.30 -2.88
C PRO A 131 -8.86 8.35 -1.70
N ALA A 132 -8.90 7.34 -0.84
CA ALA A 132 -8.03 7.27 0.34
C ALA A 132 -6.53 7.35 -0.01
N CYS A 133 -6.15 6.98 -1.24
CA CYS A 133 -4.78 7.05 -1.73
C CYS A 133 -4.37 8.41 -2.30
N ALA A 134 -5.25 9.42 -2.38
CA ALA A 134 -4.94 10.65 -3.12
C ALA A 134 -3.65 11.36 -2.64
N PRO A 135 -3.37 11.49 -1.32
CA PRO A 135 -2.08 12.03 -0.87
C PRO A 135 -0.88 11.18 -1.28
N LEU A 136 -1.05 9.85 -1.28
CA LEU A 136 -0.02 8.90 -1.67
C LEU A 136 0.29 9.01 -3.17
N LEU A 137 -0.74 9.07 -4.01
CA LEU A 137 -0.59 9.27 -5.45
C LEU A 137 0.09 10.61 -5.76
N ALA A 138 -0.33 11.70 -5.12
CA ALA A 138 0.28 13.01 -5.31
C ALA A 138 1.78 12.98 -4.97
N ARG A 139 2.15 12.29 -3.88
CA ARG A 139 3.55 12.12 -3.48
C ARG A 139 4.34 11.30 -4.49
N LEU A 140 3.77 10.21 -5.01
CA LEU A 140 4.42 9.39 -6.05
C LEU A 140 4.65 10.19 -7.34
N LYS A 141 3.67 11.00 -7.76
CA LYS A 141 3.82 11.91 -8.91
C LYS A 141 4.91 12.96 -8.67
N GLU A 142 4.95 13.56 -7.48
CA GLU A 142 5.92 14.62 -7.17
C GLU A 142 7.35 14.09 -6.98
N LYS A 143 7.53 13.04 -6.17
CA LYS A 143 8.85 12.52 -5.75
C LYS A 143 9.47 11.60 -6.80
N HIS A 144 8.64 10.83 -7.51
CA HIS A 144 9.08 9.78 -8.42
C HIS A 144 8.66 10.03 -9.89
N ALA A 145 8.03 11.16 -10.19
CA ALA A 145 7.52 11.47 -11.54
C ALA A 145 6.64 10.34 -12.11
N LEU A 146 5.84 9.71 -11.23
CA LEU A 146 4.97 8.60 -11.63
C LEU A 146 3.99 9.04 -12.73
N GLU A 147 4.12 8.44 -13.90
CA GLU A 147 3.17 8.54 -15.01
C GLU A 147 2.40 7.23 -15.14
N ILE A 148 1.08 7.31 -15.26
CA ILE A 148 0.23 6.12 -15.40
C ILE A 148 0.08 5.79 -16.88
N PRO A 149 0.63 4.66 -17.36
CA PRO A 149 0.53 4.29 -18.77
C PRO A 149 -0.86 3.75 -19.11
N VAL A 150 -1.25 3.94 -20.38
CA VAL A 150 -2.53 3.47 -20.93
C VAL A 150 -2.44 2.12 -21.63
N GLU A 151 -1.22 1.69 -21.97
CA GLU A 151 -0.96 0.39 -22.57
C GLU A 151 -0.98 -0.67 -21.47
N GLU A 152 -1.61 -1.83 -21.74
CA GLU A 152 -1.95 -2.81 -20.70
C GLU A 152 -0.71 -3.43 -20.06
N ASP A 153 0.27 -3.88 -20.84
CA ASP A 153 1.47 -4.51 -20.30
C ASP A 153 2.27 -3.49 -19.45
N ALA A 154 2.37 -2.25 -19.93
CA ALA A 154 2.98 -1.15 -19.19
C ALA A 154 2.20 -0.80 -17.91
N LEU A 155 0.87 -0.85 -17.92
CA LEU A 155 0.02 -0.61 -16.75
C LEU A 155 0.24 -1.67 -15.67
N LEU A 156 0.27 -2.94 -16.07
CA LEU A 156 0.57 -4.04 -15.14
C LEU A 156 1.98 -3.93 -14.57
N ALA A 157 2.97 -3.57 -15.40
CA ALA A 157 4.34 -3.31 -14.94
C ALA A 157 4.40 -2.12 -13.98
N CYS A 158 3.67 -1.04 -14.25
CA CYS A 158 3.57 0.13 -13.36
C CYS A 158 3.02 -0.25 -11.99
N ILE A 159 1.98 -1.10 -11.92
CA ILE A 159 1.45 -1.59 -10.64
C ILE A 159 2.52 -2.35 -9.84
N VAL A 160 3.29 -3.21 -10.51
CA VAL A 160 4.38 -3.97 -9.88
C VAL A 160 5.46 -3.02 -9.36
N GLU A 161 5.95 -2.10 -10.18
CA GLU A 161 6.98 -1.12 -9.80
C GLU A 161 6.54 -0.23 -8.63
N VAL A 162 5.29 0.25 -8.64
CA VAL A 162 4.74 1.05 -7.54
C VAL A 162 4.77 0.28 -6.23
N CYS A 163 4.42 -1.01 -6.24
CA CYS A 163 4.33 -1.81 -5.01
C CYS A 163 5.69 -2.31 -4.51
N ASP A 164 6.56 -2.73 -5.42
CA ASP A 164 7.84 -3.38 -5.10
C ASP A 164 8.96 -2.35 -4.89
N ASP A 165 9.01 -1.30 -5.72
CA ASP A 165 10.16 -0.37 -5.76
C ASP A 165 9.83 1.01 -5.16
N LEU A 166 8.66 1.57 -5.44
CA LEU A 166 8.35 2.94 -4.98
C LEU A 166 7.80 2.95 -3.54
N LEU A 167 6.88 2.05 -3.24
CA LEU A 167 6.30 1.91 -1.90
C LEU A 167 7.03 0.87 -1.05
N GLU A 168 7.68 -0.09 -1.71
CA GLU A 168 8.30 -1.27 -1.08
C GLU A 168 7.34 -2.00 -0.13
N VAL A 169 6.03 -2.05 -0.41
CA VAL A 169 5.03 -2.62 0.51
C VAL A 169 4.90 -4.13 0.40
N ALA A 170 5.54 -4.73 -0.61
CA ALA A 170 5.58 -6.16 -0.86
C ALA A 170 7.02 -6.61 -1.17
N GLU A 171 7.33 -7.87 -0.88
CA GLU A 171 8.60 -8.48 -1.33
C GLU A 171 8.55 -8.79 -2.83
N LYS A 172 7.35 -9.10 -3.33
CA LYS A 172 7.10 -9.37 -4.74
C LYS A 172 5.64 -9.12 -5.07
N THR A 173 5.41 -8.38 -6.15
CA THR A 173 4.08 -8.14 -6.70
C THR A 173 3.90 -8.85 -8.04
N GLU A 174 2.73 -9.44 -8.23
CA GLU A 174 2.29 -9.99 -9.51
C GLU A 174 0.99 -9.31 -9.90
N ALA A 175 0.98 -8.59 -11.01
CA ALA A 175 -0.21 -8.01 -11.62
C ALA A 175 -0.48 -8.71 -12.95
N ARG A 176 -1.72 -9.18 -13.16
CA ARG A 176 -2.10 -9.87 -14.39
C ARG A 176 -3.54 -9.55 -14.78
N ARG A 177 -3.80 -9.55 -16.09
CA ARG A 177 -5.16 -9.56 -16.64
C ARG A 177 -5.78 -10.95 -16.49
N ASP A 178 -7.02 -11.00 -16.03
CA ASP A 178 -7.84 -12.21 -15.92
C ASP A 178 -9.25 -11.88 -16.42
N GLY A 179 -9.44 -11.95 -17.74
CA GLY A 179 -10.67 -11.50 -18.40
C GLY A 179 -10.86 -9.98 -18.28
N GLU A 180 -11.97 -9.55 -17.70
CA GLU A 180 -12.26 -8.14 -17.42
C GLU A 180 -11.55 -7.62 -16.16
N ASN A 181 -10.91 -8.51 -15.41
CA ASN A 181 -10.34 -8.19 -14.12
C ASN A 181 -8.83 -7.95 -14.20
N ILE A 182 -8.33 -7.01 -13.41
CA ILE A 182 -6.92 -6.92 -13.05
C ILE A 182 -6.74 -7.56 -11.68
N VAL A 183 -5.94 -8.62 -11.63
CA VAL A 183 -5.65 -9.34 -10.39
C VAL A 183 -4.24 -8.98 -9.93
N VAL A 184 -4.14 -8.34 -8.77
CA VAL A 184 -2.89 -7.95 -8.15
C VAL A 184 -2.65 -8.82 -6.92
N THR A 185 -1.50 -9.48 -6.86
CA THR A 185 -1.09 -10.32 -5.72
C THR A 185 0.23 -9.79 -5.16
N LEU A 186 0.20 -9.40 -3.89
CA LEU A 186 1.33 -8.87 -3.14
C LEU A 186 1.79 -9.95 -2.16
N ALA A 187 2.94 -10.56 -2.42
CA ALA A 187 3.58 -11.54 -1.54
C ALA A 187 4.55 -10.84 -0.58
N GLY A 188 4.65 -11.35 0.65
CA GLY A 188 5.46 -10.70 1.69
C GLY A 188 4.95 -9.30 2.04
N TYR A 189 3.64 -9.10 2.01
CA TYR A 189 3.02 -7.79 2.24
C TYR A 189 3.34 -7.28 3.65
N ARG A 190 3.95 -6.10 3.74
CA ARG A 190 4.51 -5.55 5.00
C ARG A 190 3.46 -4.90 5.90
N LEU A 191 2.29 -4.54 5.34
CA LEU A 191 1.24 -3.78 6.04
C LEU A 191 0.06 -4.65 6.52
N MET A 192 0.31 -5.94 6.77
CA MET A 192 -0.69 -6.88 7.29
C MET A 192 -1.44 -6.41 8.54
N PRO A 193 -0.79 -5.75 9.54
CA PRO A 193 -1.51 -5.20 10.69
C PRO A 193 -2.58 -4.18 10.29
N GLY A 194 -2.36 -3.39 9.23
CA GLY A 194 -3.33 -2.47 8.67
C GLY A 194 -4.53 -3.19 8.06
N CYS A 195 -4.30 -4.25 7.28
CA CYS A 195 -5.38 -5.11 6.76
C CYS A 195 -6.21 -5.70 7.90
N ARG A 196 -5.57 -6.17 8.97
CA ARG A 196 -6.26 -6.71 10.15
C ARG A 196 -7.11 -5.64 10.83
N ALA A 197 -6.58 -4.44 11.03
CA ALA A 197 -7.30 -3.34 11.66
C ALA A 197 -8.55 -2.94 10.87
N VAL A 198 -8.45 -2.80 9.55
CA VAL A 198 -9.59 -2.48 8.68
C VAL A 198 -10.64 -3.60 8.70
N ARG A 199 -10.21 -4.86 8.52
CA ARG A 199 -11.12 -6.01 8.47
C ARG A 199 -11.77 -6.33 9.82
N ALA A 200 -11.15 -5.94 10.93
CA ALA A 200 -11.75 -6.07 12.26
C ALA A 200 -12.99 -5.16 12.43
N ALA A 201 -13.04 -4.01 11.73
CA ALA A 201 -14.24 -3.19 11.66
C ALA A 201 -15.27 -3.83 10.73
N SER A 202 -14.90 -4.10 9.48
CA SER A 202 -15.70 -4.91 8.54
C SER A 202 -14.87 -5.24 7.29
N PRO A 203 -14.98 -6.46 6.72
CA PRO A 203 -14.44 -6.75 5.40
C PRO A 203 -14.99 -5.83 4.30
N LYS A 204 -16.22 -5.31 4.47
CA LYS A 204 -16.85 -4.40 3.51
C LYS A 204 -16.07 -3.08 3.36
N CYS A 205 -15.32 -2.64 4.36
CA CYS A 205 -14.46 -1.47 4.25
C CYS A 205 -13.44 -1.60 3.10
N CYS A 206 -13.00 -2.82 2.79
CA CYS A 206 -12.01 -3.09 1.73
C CYS A 206 -12.55 -2.87 0.31
N THR A 207 -13.84 -3.09 0.08
CA THR A 207 -14.49 -2.94 -1.23
C THR A 207 -15.30 -1.65 -1.35
N MET A 208 -15.78 -1.11 -0.22
CA MET A 208 -16.51 0.16 -0.17
C MET A 208 -15.61 1.38 -0.30
N ILE A 209 -14.47 1.40 0.42
CA ILE A 209 -13.55 2.56 0.47
C ILE A 209 -12.14 2.18 0.00
N GLY A 210 -11.69 0.97 0.36
CA GLY A 210 -10.31 0.57 0.15
C GLY A 210 -9.34 1.29 1.10
N CYS A 211 -8.36 0.57 1.64
CA CYS A 211 -7.25 1.25 2.32
C CYS A 211 -6.37 1.99 1.28
N PRO A 212 -5.50 2.92 1.70
CA PRO A 212 -4.69 3.70 0.75
C PRO A 212 -3.90 2.86 -0.27
N VAL A 213 -3.45 1.64 0.07
CA VAL A 213 -2.79 0.74 -0.90
C VAL A 213 -3.79 0.18 -1.91
N CYS A 214 -4.90 -0.44 -1.47
CA CYS A 214 -5.89 -1.01 -2.40
C CYS A 214 -6.58 0.08 -3.25
N SER A 215 -6.84 1.24 -2.64
CA SER A 215 -7.36 2.43 -3.33
C SER A 215 -6.37 2.92 -4.39
N LEU A 216 -5.06 2.93 -4.11
CA LEU A 216 -4.04 3.28 -5.11
C LEU A 216 -4.06 2.34 -6.30
N LEU A 217 -4.14 1.03 -6.07
CA LEU A 217 -4.22 0.03 -7.14
C LEU A 217 -5.45 0.29 -8.03
N ALA A 218 -6.60 0.56 -7.43
CA ALA A 218 -7.83 0.87 -8.16
C ALA A 218 -7.73 2.19 -8.94
N VAL A 219 -7.10 3.22 -8.37
CA VAL A 219 -6.87 4.51 -9.04
C VAL A 219 -5.90 4.38 -10.21
N ILE A 220 -4.81 3.61 -10.07
CA ILE A 220 -3.88 3.34 -11.17
C ILE A 220 -4.61 2.61 -12.30
N ALA A 221 -5.40 1.58 -11.98
CA ALA A 221 -6.20 0.86 -12.96
C ALA A 221 -7.24 1.77 -13.65
N ALA A 222 -7.94 2.61 -12.90
CA ALA A 222 -8.93 3.54 -13.45
C ALA A 222 -8.29 4.57 -14.40
N LEU A 223 -7.15 5.14 -14.02
CA LEU A 223 -6.40 6.09 -14.85
C LEU A 223 -5.84 5.44 -16.11
N GLY A 224 -5.21 4.26 -15.98
CA GLY A 224 -4.60 3.57 -17.11
C GLY A 224 -5.62 3.05 -18.12
N THR A 225 -6.76 2.54 -17.64
CA THR A 225 -7.84 2.06 -18.52
C THR A 225 -8.74 3.18 -19.05
N GLY A 226 -8.74 4.35 -18.39
CA GLY A 226 -9.70 5.42 -18.63
C GLY A 226 -11.15 5.01 -18.33
N GLN A 227 -11.36 3.96 -17.54
CA GLN A 227 -12.69 3.43 -17.20
C GLN A 227 -12.93 3.40 -15.69
N PRO A 228 -14.20 3.56 -15.25
CA PRO A 228 -14.56 3.31 -13.86
C PRO A 228 -14.13 1.91 -13.42
N THR A 229 -13.44 1.84 -12.29
CA THR A 229 -12.92 0.59 -11.71
C THR A 229 -13.45 0.42 -10.30
N THR A 230 -13.78 -0.80 -9.88
CA THR A 230 -14.14 -1.13 -8.49
C THR A 230 -13.21 -2.19 -7.93
N ILE A 231 -13.11 -2.25 -6.61
CA ILE A 231 -12.44 -3.34 -5.90
C ILE A 231 -13.49 -4.43 -5.64
N GLU A 232 -13.60 -5.40 -6.56
CA GLU A 232 -14.56 -6.49 -6.44
C GLU A 232 -14.26 -7.38 -5.23
N HIS A 233 -12.97 -7.65 -4.98
CA HIS A 233 -12.59 -8.52 -3.88
C HIS A 233 -11.20 -8.22 -3.33
N VAL A 234 -11.07 -8.38 -2.01
CA VAL A 234 -9.79 -8.36 -1.30
C VAL A 234 -9.65 -9.63 -0.45
N ALA A 235 -8.69 -10.48 -0.81
CA ALA A 235 -8.33 -11.67 -0.06
C ALA A 235 -7.02 -11.46 0.70
N VAL A 236 -7.00 -11.84 1.97
CA VAL A 236 -5.85 -11.68 2.86
C VAL A 236 -5.53 -13.01 3.51
N ASP A 237 -4.34 -13.56 3.21
CA ASP A 237 -3.78 -14.75 3.85
C ASP A 237 -2.67 -14.32 4.81
N GLU A 238 -3.00 -14.20 6.10
CA GLU A 238 -2.05 -13.75 7.12
C GLU A 238 -0.92 -14.73 7.36
N LYS A 239 -1.15 -16.03 7.13
CA LYS A 239 -0.11 -17.05 7.36
C LYS A 239 0.97 -16.98 6.30
N LYS A 240 0.56 -16.67 5.06
CA LYS A 240 1.48 -16.51 3.93
C LYS A 240 1.95 -15.07 3.71
N GLY A 241 1.45 -14.12 4.49
CA GLY A 241 1.74 -12.69 4.29
C GLY A 241 1.32 -12.21 2.90
N MET A 242 0.17 -12.67 2.42
CA MET A 242 -0.28 -12.43 1.04
C MET A 242 -1.56 -11.61 1.02
N LEU A 243 -1.56 -10.54 0.20
CA LEU A 243 -2.72 -9.73 -0.12
C LEU A 243 -3.03 -9.92 -1.60
N ARG A 244 -4.27 -10.26 -1.93
CA ARG A 244 -4.76 -10.34 -3.32
C ARG A 244 -5.93 -9.37 -3.48
N VAL A 245 -5.83 -8.52 -4.48
CA VAL A 245 -6.84 -7.52 -4.85
C VAL A 245 -7.33 -7.83 -6.25
N ILE A 246 -8.65 -7.87 -6.43
CA ILE A 246 -9.31 -8.05 -7.71
C ILE A 246 -9.99 -6.73 -8.05
N LEU A 247 -9.55 -6.12 -9.15
CA LEU A 247 -10.07 -4.88 -9.68
C LEU A 247 -10.88 -5.19 -10.93
N THR A 248 -12.07 -4.60 -11.03
CA THR A 248 -13.04 -4.93 -12.07
C THR A 248 -13.64 -3.67 -12.67
N GLY A 249 -13.89 -3.71 -13.97
CA GLY A 249 -14.57 -2.64 -14.72
C GLY A 249 -14.87 -3.10 -16.15
N PRO A 250 -15.70 -2.35 -16.91
CA PRO A 250 -16.29 -1.06 -16.57
C PRO A 250 -17.57 -1.17 -15.72
N ALA A 251 -18.00 -0.04 -15.13
CA ALA A 251 -19.21 0.02 -14.30
C ALA A 251 -20.51 -0.23 -15.07
N PRO A 252 -21.53 -0.85 -14.44
CA PRO A 252 -22.90 -0.83 -14.95
C PRO A 252 -23.45 0.60 -14.87
N ARG A 253 -23.53 1.29 -16.01
CA ARG A 253 -24.10 2.64 -16.10
C ARG A 253 -25.63 2.58 -16.12
N GLY A 254 -26.27 3.41 -15.30
CA GLY A 254 -27.71 3.64 -15.37
C GLY A 254 -28.10 4.20 -16.74
N ALA A 255 -29.21 3.73 -17.29
CA ALA A 255 -29.70 4.13 -18.62
C ALA A 255 -29.88 5.65 -18.71
N ASP A 256 -29.42 6.22 -19.82
CA ASP A 256 -29.73 7.58 -20.27
C ASP A 256 -31.25 7.82 -20.16
N PRO A 257 -31.74 8.83 -19.40
CA PRO A 257 -33.14 9.21 -19.50
C PRO A 257 -33.32 9.82 -20.89
N GLY A 258 -33.73 8.96 -21.83
CA GLY A 258 -33.93 9.28 -23.23
C GLY A 258 -34.49 10.69 -23.40
N ASN A 259 -33.68 11.53 -24.04
CA ASN A 259 -33.98 12.89 -24.39
C ASN A 259 -35.30 12.93 -25.18
N SER A 260 -36.40 13.19 -24.48
CA SER A 260 -37.71 13.43 -25.06
C SER A 260 -37.88 14.94 -25.19
N ARG A 261 -37.42 15.49 -26.32
CA ARG A 261 -37.91 16.75 -26.87
C ARG A 261 -38.23 16.56 -28.34
#